data_AF-A0A815KR50-F1
#
_entry.id   AF-A0A815KR50-F1
#
_cell.length_a   1.000
_cell.length_b   1.000
_cell.length_c   1.000
_cell.angle_alpha   90.00
_cell.angle_beta   90.00
_cell.angle_gamma   90.00
#
_symmetry.space_group_name_H-M   'P 1'
#
loop_
_entity.id
_entity.type
_entity.pdbx_description
1 polymer ?
#
loop_
_entity_poly.entity_id
_entity_poly.type
_entity_poly.pdbx_seq_one_letter_code
_entity_poly.pdbx_strand_id
1 'polypeptide(L)'
;MISYNWDSQTICKKIYDRLQSDGYTVWFDVQNMHGCIYTAMARAVEQSQIILFGMTEKYRHSDNCRKELTYACKKRKQLIPIRLQEKYDPDGWFGLIAAELLYIDFTKKDFATNYRNLLKEIESGENVV
;
A
#
# COMPACT_ATOMS: atom_id res chain seq x y z
N MET A 1 6.76 2.23 -0.43
CA MET A 1 5.84 2.80 -1.44
C MET A 1 4.40 2.59 -0.99
N ILE A 2 3.51 3.54 -1.27
CA ILE A 2 2.06 3.36 -1.10
C ILE A 2 1.44 3.12 -2.48
N SER A 3 0.92 1.91 -2.69
CA SER A 3 0.16 1.51 -3.88
C SER A 3 -1.33 1.66 -3.61
N TYR A 4 -2.04 2.48 -4.40
CA TYR A 4 -3.45 2.75 -4.17
C TYR A 4 -4.18 3.09 -5.47
N ASN A 5 -5.49 2.90 -5.49
CA ASN A 5 -6.34 3.44 -6.55
C ASN A 5 -6.66 4.91 -6.26
N TRP A 6 -6.75 5.75 -7.29
CA TRP A 6 -6.91 7.21 -7.17
C TRP A 6 -8.09 7.66 -6.30
N ASP A 7 -9.18 6.89 -6.22
CA ASP A 7 -10.31 7.22 -5.33
C ASP A 7 -9.94 7.18 -3.84
N SER A 8 -8.88 6.46 -3.49
CA SER A 8 -8.35 6.38 -2.13
C SER A 8 -7.27 7.45 -1.85
N GLN A 9 -7.04 8.40 -2.77
CA GLN A 9 -5.97 9.39 -2.65
C GLN A 9 -6.03 10.20 -1.36
N THR A 10 -7.22 10.64 -0.94
CA THR A 10 -7.37 11.48 0.25
C THR A 10 -6.82 10.80 1.51
N ILE A 11 -7.19 9.53 1.74
CA ILE A 11 -6.73 8.78 2.91
C ILE A 11 -5.27 8.37 2.77
N CYS A 12 -4.83 7.92 1.59
CA CYS A 12 -3.44 7.55 1.36
C CYS A 12 -2.49 8.74 1.46
N LYS A 13 -2.92 9.94 1.03
CA LYS A 13 -2.17 11.19 1.23
C LYS A 13 -2.02 11.51 2.71
N LYS A 14 -3.09 11.34 3.50
CA LYS A 14 -3.03 11.57 4.94
C LYS A 14 -2.05 10.61 5.64
N ILE A 15 -2.00 9.35 5.20
CA ILE A 15 -1.01 8.36 5.67
C ILE A 15 0.40 8.77 5.25
N TYR A 16 0.59 9.16 3.99
CA TYR A 16 1.85 9.66 3.46
C TYR A 16 2.39 10.85 4.26
N ASP A 17 1.59 11.91 4.42
CA ASP A 17 1.98 13.13 5.14
C ASP A 17 2.44 12.79 6.57
N ARG A 18 1.76 11.83 7.22
CA ARG A 18 2.09 11.41 8.57
C ARG A 18 3.34 10.53 8.65
N LEU A 19 3.51 9.59 7.73
CA LEU A 19 4.74 8.80 7.65
C LEU A 19 5.95 9.70 7.39
N GLN A 20 5.81 10.71 6.53
CA GLN A 20 6.88 11.70 6.31
C GLN A 20 7.19 12.52 7.56
N SER A 21 6.18 12.97 8.32
CA SER A 21 6.42 13.70 9.57
C SER A 21 7.11 12.84 10.62
N ASP A 22 6.91 11.53 10.56
CA ASP A 22 7.54 10.56 11.47
C ASP A 22 8.91 10.09 10.96
N GLY A 23 9.42 10.66 9.87
CA GLY A 23 10.79 10.44 9.36
C GLY A 23 10.94 9.37 8.28
N TYR A 24 9.84 8.75 7.82
CA TYR A 24 9.90 7.71 6.80
C TYR A 24 10.06 8.30 5.39
N THR A 25 10.91 7.67 4.59
CA THR A 25 10.97 7.95 3.15
C THR A 25 9.87 7.18 2.44
N VAL A 26 8.86 7.89 1.94
CA VAL A 26 7.69 7.28 1.31
C VAL A 26 7.59 7.68 -0.16
N TRP A 27 7.52 6.67 -1.03
CA TRP A 27 7.11 6.86 -2.42
C TRP A 27 5.58 6.94 -2.48
N PHE A 28 5.05 8.09 -2.91
CA PHE A 28 3.63 8.37 -3.06
C PHE A 28 3.40 9.09 -4.39
N ASP A 29 2.60 8.49 -5.27
CA ASP A 29 2.31 9.07 -6.57
C ASP A 29 1.35 10.26 -6.41
N VAL A 30 1.92 11.47 -6.42
CA VAL A 30 1.18 12.73 -6.46
C VAL A 30 1.48 13.39 -7.80
N GLN A 31 0.71 13.03 -8.82
CA GLN A 31 0.64 13.72 -10.12
C GLN A 31 1.99 14.23 -10.66
N ASN A 32 2.83 13.33 -11.19
CA ASN A 32 3.71 13.66 -12.33
C ASN A 32 4.49 12.43 -12.82
N MET A 33 3.81 11.33 -13.14
CA MET A 33 4.43 10.33 -14.01
C MET A 33 4.44 10.82 -15.48
N HIS A 34 5.11 11.95 -15.74
CA HIS A 34 5.50 12.36 -17.08
C HIS A 34 6.72 11.51 -17.49
N GLY A 35 6.49 10.48 -18.29
CA GLY A 35 7.51 9.53 -18.75
C GLY A 35 6.98 8.10 -18.89
N CYS A 36 7.88 7.12 -18.93
CA CYS A 36 7.50 5.70 -18.95
C CYS A 36 7.02 5.28 -17.56
N ILE A 37 5.71 5.36 -17.31
CA ILE A 37 5.00 4.97 -16.08
C ILE A 37 5.54 3.64 -15.52
N TYR A 38 5.78 2.66 -16.40
CA TYR A 38 6.31 1.35 -16.01
C TYR A 38 7.72 1.39 -15.40
N THR A 39 8.59 2.28 -15.87
CA THR A 39 9.95 2.42 -15.32
C THR A 39 9.92 3.07 -13.94
N ALA A 40 9.10 4.11 -13.77
CA ALA A 40 8.91 4.76 -12.48
C ALA A 40 8.31 3.79 -11.45
N MET A 41 7.26 3.07 -11.85
CA MET A 41 6.61 2.02 -11.06
C MET A 41 7.59 0.92 -10.65
N ALA A 42 8.39 0.40 -11.58
CA ALA A 42 9.39 -0.63 -11.28
C ALA A 42 10.43 -0.14 -10.27
N ARG A 43 10.95 1.07 -10.46
CA ARG A 43 11.91 1.69 -9.53
C ARG A 43 11.31 1.88 -8.14
N ALA A 44 10.07 2.35 -8.06
CA ALA A 44 9.37 2.57 -6.79
C ALA A 44 9.23 1.27 -5.98
N VAL A 45 8.87 0.17 -6.65
CA VAL A 45 8.82 -1.16 -6.02
C VAL A 45 10.22 -1.61 -5.62
N GLU A 46 11.21 -1.52 -6.51
CA GLU A 46 12.57 -2.01 -6.26
C GLU A 46 13.27 -1.28 -5.11
N GLN A 47 13.11 0.04 -5.01
CA GLN A 47 13.72 0.88 -3.99
C GLN A 47 12.95 0.88 -2.66
N SER A 48 11.71 0.41 -2.64
CA SER A 48 10.94 0.29 -1.40
C SER A 48 11.25 -1.00 -0.65
N GLN A 49 11.38 -0.93 0.67
CA GLN A 49 11.40 -2.12 1.54
C GLN A 49 9.98 -2.68 1.73
N ILE A 50 9.04 -1.77 1.98
CA ILE A 50 7.65 -2.07 2.27
C ILE A 50 6.74 -1.54 1.15
N ILE A 51 5.76 -2.35 0.76
CA ILE A 51 4.66 -1.99 -0.13
C ILE A 51 3.38 -1.95 0.70
N LEU A 52 2.94 -0.74 1.02
CA LEU A 52 1.65 -0.48 1.64
C LEU A 52 0.60 -0.44 0.53
N PHE A 53 -0.42 -1.31 0.54
CA PHE A 53 -1.40 -1.34 -0.56
C PHE A 53 -2.86 -1.26 -0.10
N GLY A 54 -3.67 -0.48 -0.83
CA GLY A 54 -5.07 -0.24 -0.52
C GLY A 54 -6.01 -1.36 -0.96
N MET A 55 -6.70 -2.00 -0.02
CA MET A 55 -7.73 -3.00 -0.33
C MET A 55 -9.07 -2.31 -0.59
N THR A 56 -9.40 -2.19 -1.87
CA THR A 56 -10.70 -1.73 -2.39
C THR A 56 -11.04 -2.47 -3.68
N GLU A 57 -12.32 -2.43 -4.07
CA GLU A 57 -12.76 -3.01 -5.35
C GLU A 57 -12.11 -2.29 -6.53
N LYS A 58 -11.96 -0.97 -6.45
CA LYS A 58 -11.31 -0.19 -7.51
C LYS A 58 -9.81 -0.47 -7.62
N TYR A 59 -9.14 -0.82 -6.52
CA TYR A 59 -7.77 -1.29 -6.55
C TYR A 59 -7.65 -2.62 -7.31
N ARG A 60 -8.56 -3.57 -7.02
CA ARG A 60 -8.63 -4.88 -7.69
C ARG A 60 -8.83 -4.77 -9.21
N HIS A 61 -9.56 -3.77 -9.69
CA HIS A 61 -9.81 -3.55 -11.12
C HIS A 61 -8.78 -2.66 -11.81
N SER A 62 -7.80 -2.12 -11.08
CA SER A 62 -6.75 -1.29 -11.67
C SER A 62 -5.59 -2.13 -12.18
N ASP A 63 -5.37 -2.12 -13.50
CA ASP A 63 -4.24 -2.81 -14.14
C ASP A 63 -2.89 -2.37 -13.60
N ASN A 64 -2.74 -1.08 -13.28
CA ASN A 64 -1.51 -0.54 -12.72
C ASN A 64 -1.28 -1.07 -11.29
N CYS A 65 -2.32 -1.05 -10.46
CA CYS A 65 -2.26 -1.59 -9.09
C CYS A 65 -1.93 -3.09 -9.10
N ARG A 66 -2.56 -3.85 -10.01
CA ARG A 66 -2.26 -5.27 -10.21
C ARG A 66 -0.80 -5.50 -10.60
N LYS A 67 -0.27 -4.71 -11.54
CA LYS A 67 1.14 -4.82 -11.96
C LYS A 67 2.10 -4.49 -10.81
N GLU A 68 1.85 -3.43 -10.07
CA GLU A 68 2.63 -3.03 -8.88
C GLU A 68 2.69 -4.16 -7.86
N LEU A 69 1.53 -4.65 -7.44
CA LEU A 69 1.44 -5.66 -6.38
C LEU A 69 2.03 -7.00 -6.84
N THR A 70 1.78 -7.41 -8.08
CA THR A 70 2.37 -8.63 -8.66
C THR A 70 3.90 -8.52 -8.70
N TYR A 71 4.43 -7.35 -9.07
CA TYR A 71 5.86 -7.13 -9.12
C TYR A 71 6.49 -7.10 -7.72
N ALA A 72 5.82 -6.49 -6.76
CA ALA A 72 6.20 -6.51 -5.35
C ALA A 72 6.29 -7.94 -4.80
N CYS A 73 5.30 -8.79 -5.10
CA CYS A 73 5.32 -10.21 -4.75
C CYS A 73 6.54 -10.91 -5.35
N LYS A 74 6.79 -10.70 -6.65
CA LYS A 74 7.96 -11.28 -7.35
C LYS A 74 9.29 -10.85 -6.72
N LYS A 75 9.37 -9.61 -6.24
CA LYS A 75 10.55 -9.06 -5.55
C LYS A 75 10.60 -9.38 -4.06
N ARG A 76 9.66 -10.19 -3.56
CA ARG A 76 9.54 -10.60 -2.14
C ARG A 76 9.57 -9.39 -1.20
N LYS A 77 8.90 -8.30 -1.60
CA LYS A 77 8.76 -7.12 -0.74
C LYS A 77 7.84 -7.44 0.42
N GLN A 78 8.06 -6.80 1.56
CA GLN A 78 7.11 -6.85 2.66
C GLN A 78 5.83 -6.14 2.21
N LEU A 79 4.69 -6.85 2.30
CA LEU A 79 3.40 -6.36 1.87
C LEU A 79 2.57 -6.05 3.10
N ILE A 80 2.10 -4.80 3.22
CA ILE A 80 1.18 -4.39 4.29
C ILE A 80 -0.13 -3.96 3.62
N PRO A 81 -1.21 -4.76 3.76
CA PRO A 81 -2.53 -4.36 3.30
C PRO A 81 -3.17 -3.33 4.24
N ILE A 82 -3.80 -2.31 3.66
CA ILE A 82 -4.69 -1.39 4.37
C ILE A 82 -6.08 -1.43 3.76
N ARG A 83 -7.10 -1.76 4.55
CA ARG A 83 -8.47 -1.76 4.06
C ARG A 83 -9.04 -0.35 4.04
N LEU A 84 -9.43 0.11 2.85
CA LEU A 84 -9.90 1.47 2.61
C LEU A 84 -11.38 1.52 2.17
N GLN A 85 -12.00 0.36 1.97
CA GLN A 85 -13.43 0.22 1.64
C GLN A 85 -14.12 -0.64 2.69
N GLU A 86 -15.24 -0.16 3.21
CA GLU A 86 -15.96 -0.82 4.29
C GLU A 86 -16.49 -2.18 3.82
N LYS A 87 -16.32 -3.22 4.66
CA LYS A 87 -16.76 -4.60 4.39
C LYS A 87 -16.20 -5.17 3.07
N TYR A 88 -15.14 -4.60 2.54
CA TYR A 88 -14.46 -5.16 1.39
C TYR A 88 -13.73 -6.44 1.78
N ASP A 89 -13.92 -7.47 0.95
CA ASP A 89 -13.25 -8.76 1.05
C ASP A 89 -12.70 -9.09 -0.36
N PRO A 90 -11.38 -9.19 -0.53
CA PRO A 90 -10.77 -9.38 -1.84
C PRO A 90 -11.01 -10.82 -2.35
N ASP A 91 -11.31 -10.95 -3.64
CA ASP A 91 -11.45 -12.25 -4.29
C ASP A 91 -10.48 -12.41 -5.49
N GLY A 92 -10.50 -13.59 -6.11
CA GLY A 92 -9.74 -13.88 -7.32
C GLY A 92 -8.23 -13.68 -7.13
N TRP A 93 -7.60 -12.97 -8.07
CA TRP A 93 -6.15 -12.71 -8.02
C TRP A 93 -5.74 -11.91 -6.78
N PHE A 94 -6.59 -10.98 -6.33
CA PHE A 94 -6.29 -10.10 -5.22
C PHE A 94 -6.50 -10.83 -3.90
N GLY A 95 -7.56 -11.62 -3.80
CA GLY A 95 -7.82 -12.52 -2.67
C GLY A 95 -6.68 -13.51 -2.47
N LEU A 96 -6.16 -14.10 -3.55
CA LEU A 96 -5.02 -15.02 -3.46
C LEU A 96 -3.77 -14.39 -2.84
N ILE A 97 -3.47 -13.13 -3.16
CA ILE A 97 -2.32 -12.41 -2.59
C ILE A 97 -2.60 -11.98 -1.15
N ALA A 98 -3.83 -11.53 -0.87
CA ALA A 98 -4.20 -10.96 0.43
C ALA A 98 -4.55 -12.00 1.49
N ALA A 99 -4.86 -13.25 1.12
CA ALA A 99 -5.40 -14.27 2.01
C ALA A 99 -4.55 -14.56 3.26
N GLU A 100 -3.23 -14.48 3.15
CA GLU A 100 -2.30 -14.78 4.25
C GLU A 100 -1.79 -13.52 4.97
N LEU A 101 -2.21 -12.34 4.54
CA LEU A 101 -1.72 -11.07 5.07
C LEU A 101 -2.67 -10.50 6.13
N LEU A 102 -2.10 -10.11 7.27
CA LEU A 102 -2.82 -9.30 8.25
C LEU A 102 -2.99 -7.88 7.69
N TYR A 103 -4.20 -7.32 7.79
CA TYR A 103 -4.49 -5.99 7.28
C TYR A 103 -4.90 -5.00 8.38
N ILE A 104 -4.58 -3.72 8.17
CA ILE A 104 -5.05 -2.63 9.02
C ILE A 104 -6.31 -2.03 8.40
N ASP A 105 -7.39 -2.02 9.15
CA ASP A 105 -8.70 -1.58 8.67
C ASP A 105 -8.96 -0.10 8.94
N PHE A 106 -8.61 0.76 7.97
CA PHE A 106 -8.78 2.22 8.09
C PHE A 106 -10.24 2.67 7.99
N THR A 107 -11.19 1.77 7.72
CA THR A 107 -12.63 2.08 7.76
C THR A 107 -13.24 1.83 9.13
N LYS A 108 -12.48 1.31 10.08
CA LYS A 108 -12.89 1.13 11.48
C LYS A 108 -12.08 2.06 12.36
N LYS A 109 -12.61 2.49 13.51
CA LYS A 109 -11.91 3.38 14.48
C LYS A 109 -11.47 4.71 13.86
N ASP A 110 -10.84 5.56 14.67
CA ASP A 110 -10.27 6.83 14.22
C ASP A 110 -8.91 6.61 13.52
N PHE A 111 -8.53 7.61 12.71
CA PHE A 111 -7.28 7.59 11.95
C PHE A 111 -6.03 7.39 12.82
N ALA A 112 -5.95 8.04 13.99
CA ALA A 112 -4.75 8.00 14.82
C ALA A 112 -4.54 6.60 15.42
N THR A 113 -5.62 5.92 15.79
CA THR A 113 -5.56 4.54 16.26
C THR A 113 -5.09 3.57 15.16
N ASN A 114 -5.64 3.68 13.95
CA ASN A 114 -5.23 2.82 12.83
C ASN A 114 -3.80 3.10 12.39
N TYR A 115 -3.42 4.37 12.36
CA TYR A 115 -2.07 4.77 12.02
C TYR A 115 -1.03 4.21 13.01
N ARG A 116 -1.35 4.16 14.32
CA ARG A 116 -0.49 3.51 15.31
C ARG A 116 -0.33 2.01 15.06
N ASN A 117 -1.40 1.33 14.62
CA ASN A 117 -1.31 -0.09 14.27
C ASN A 117 -0.47 -0.30 13.01
N LEU A 118 -0.59 0.61 12.04
CA LEU A 118 0.25 0.61 10.85
C LEU A 118 1.73 0.78 11.21
N LEU A 119 2.09 1.72 12.10
CA LEU A 119 3.48 1.90 12.53
C LEU A 119 4.06 0.63 13.17
N LYS A 120 3.29 -0.05 14.04
CA LYS A 120 3.70 -1.32 14.63
C LYS A 120 4.00 -2.39 13.60
N GLU A 121 3.23 -2.45 12.52
CA GLU A 121 3.42 -3.42 11.43
C GLU A 121 4.62 -3.06 10.54
N ILE A 122 4.88 -1.77 10.36
CA ILE A 122 6.09 -1.29 9.68
C ILE A 122 7.33 -1.69 10.47
N GLU A 123 7.33 -1.45 11.79
CA GLU A 123 8.46 -1.74 12.69
C GLU A 123 8.65 -3.24 12.97
N SER A 124 7.58 -4.05 12.94
CA SER A 124 7.68 -5.50 13.17
C SER A 124 8.45 -6.21 12.05
N GLY A 125 8.37 -5.70 10.82
CA GLY A 125 9.07 -6.25 9.65
C GLY A 125 10.57 -5.95 9.61
N GLU A 126 11.03 -4.91 10.30
CA GLU A 126 12.45 -4.54 10.36
C GLU A 126 13.29 -5.49 11.25
N ASN A 127 12.65 -6.35 12.04
CA ASN A 127 13.32 -7.28 12.95
C ASN A 127 13.67 -8.64 12.30
N VAL A 128 13.41 -8.81 11.00
CA VAL A 128 13.83 -10.00 10.25
C VAL A 128 15.05 -9.63 9.41
N VAL A 129 16.22 -9.94 10.00
CA VAL A 129 17.60 -9.72 9.52
C VAL A 129 17.82 -10.12 8.06
#